data_AF-A0A7S4P2A2-F1
#
_entry.id   AF-A0A7S4P2A2-F1
#
_cell.length_a   1.000
_cell.length_b   1.000
_cell.length_c   1.000
_cell.angle_alpha   90.00
_cell.angle_beta   90.00
_cell.angle_gamma   90.00
#
_symmetry.space_group_name_H-M   'P 1'
#
loop_
_entity.id
_entity.type
_entity.pdbx_description
1 polymer ?
#
loop_
_entity_poly.entity_id
_entity_poly.type
_entity_poly.pdbx_seq_one_letter_code
_entity_poly.pdbx_strand_id
1 'polypeptide(L)'
;KRKRKRKNNNKEQQRKREREDFLCWLVLRKRKTKRINNKKNKNNKSNPPRKERGEREKARERERKRKKEKREDLFGLVTDHKREKERERKREREKEQTYMLRMAPPDLGYPDCPLSTILNDPRQRRAFTLFLDRRMMSEHLELWDEIINFEQTNPKNKKEFLRICTMFLEEDSYNLVNLPYTALQFVRLVSKEVKKDNQSEVPEGAFAAVKKELWIFLGMSCLPGFKTSEQYQDYLQGRIDTSE
;
A
#
# COMPACT_ATOMS: atom_id res chain seq x y z
N LYS A 1 13.36 21.22 14.97
CA LYS A 1 14.58 20.47 14.54
C LYS A 1 14.29 19.16 13.77
N ARG A 2 13.21 18.39 14.05
CA ARG A 2 12.89 17.10 13.38
C ARG A 2 12.49 17.18 11.89
N LYS A 3 11.76 18.22 11.45
CA LYS A 3 11.38 18.41 10.02
C LYS A 3 12.59 18.64 9.07
N ARG A 4 13.70 19.20 9.57
CA ARG A 4 14.92 19.43 8.78
C ARG A 4 15.70 18.13 8.51
N LYS A 5 15.68 17.15 9.43
CA LYS A 5 16.34 15.84 9.24
C LYS A 5 15.67 14.98 8.15
N ARG A 6 14.33 14.94 8.09
CA ARG A 6 13.60 14.17 7.04
C ARG A 6 13.83 14.73 5.63
N LYS A 7 13.87 16.06 5.46
CA LYS A 7 14.19 16.69 4.16
C LYS A 7 15.62 16.40 3.70
N ASN A 8 16.58 16.28 4.62
CA ASN A 8 17.97 15.95 4.28
C ASN A 8 18.13 14.49 3.83
N ASN A 9 17.47 13.54 4.49
CA ASN A 9 17.53 12.12 4.09
C ASN A 9 16.92 11.90 2.68
N ASN A 10 15.84 12.61 2.34
CA ASN A 10 15.22 12.48 1.03
C ASN A 10 16.11 13.06 -0.09
N LYS A 11 16.76 14.20 0.16
CA LYS A 11 17.75 14.79 -0.75
C LYS A 11 18.96 13.87 -0.96
N GLU A 12 19.39 13.17 0.08
CA GLU A 12 20.53 12.25 -0.01
C GLU A 12 20.19 10.98 -0.82
N GLN A 13 18.98 10.43 -0.65
CA GLN A 13 18.51 9.31 -1.48
C GLN A 13 18.35 9.71 -2.96
N GLN A 14 17.90 10.93 -3.24
CA GLN A 14 17.76 11.43 -4.60
C GLN A 14 19.12 11.60 -5.28
N ARG A 15 20.12 12.17 -4.57
CA ARG A 15 21.51 12.25 -5.06
C ARG A 15 22.14 10.87 -5.31
N LYS A 16 21.78 9.84 -4.53
CA LYS A 16 22.23 8.46 -4.78
C LYS A 16 21.66 7.90 -6.08
N ARG A 17 20.35 8.11 -6.36
CA ARG A 17 19.72 7.68 -7.62
C ARG A 17 20.30 8.41 -8.83
N GLU A 18 20.49 9.73 -8.74
CA GLU A 18 21.12 10.52 -9.81
C GLU A 18 22.56 10.06 -10.13
N ARG A 19 23.33 9.64 -9.11
CA ARG A 19 24.65 9.04 -9.32
C ARG A 19 24.59 7.68 -10.02
N GLU A 20 23.64 6.82 -9.64
CA GLU A 20 23.44 5.52 -10.29
C GLU A 20 23.02 5.68 -11.76
N ASP A 21 22.12 6.62 -12.05
CA ASP A 21 21.68 6.94 -13.41
C ASP A 21 22.83 7.52 -14.26
N PHE A 22 23.65 8.40 -13.68
CA PHE A 22 24.83 8.95 -14.35
C PHE A 22 25.88 7.87 -14.67
N LEU A 23 26.11 6.92 -13.75
CA LEU A 23 27.00 5.78 -13.99
C LEU A 23 26.45 4.86 -15.09
N CYS A 24 25.14 4.63 -15.12
CA CYS A 24 24.48 3.87 -16.18
C CYS A 24 24.66 4.57 -17.54
N TRP A 25 24.47 5.88 -17.60
CA TRP A 25 24.69 6.68 -18.81
C TRP A 25 26.14 6.64 -19.30
N LEU A 26 27.13 6.73 -18.39
CA LEU A 26 28.56 6.61 -18.73
C LEU A 26 28.90 5.24 -19.33
N VAL A 27 28.34 4.16 -18.79
CA VAL A 27 28.53 2.80 -19.32
C VAL A 27 27.93 2.68 -20.73
N LEU A 28 26.73 3.21 -20.95
CA LEU A 28 26.08 3.21 -22.26
C LEU A 28 26.84 4.07 -23.28
N ARG A 29 27.37 5.24 -22.87
CA ARG A 29 28.18 6.12 -23.73
C ARG A 29 29.50 5.46 -24.13
N LYS A 30 30.22 4.81 -23.20
CA LYS A 30 31.44 4.02 -23.52
C LYS A 30 31.16 2.86 -24.48
N ARG A 31 29.97 2.24 -24.42
CA ARG A 31 29.55 1.20 -25.38
C ARG A 31 29.27 1.77 -26.77
N LYS A 32 28.66 2.96 -26.88
CA LYS A 32 28.43 3.64 -28.18
C LYS A 32 29.73 4.09 -28.85
N THR A 33 30.67 4.69 -28.11
CA THR A 33 31.96 5.14 -28.69
C THR A 33 32.82 3.96 -29.15
N LYS A 34 32.84 2.83 -28.43
CA LYS A 34 33.49 1.59 -28.90
C LYS A 34 32.90 1.05 -30.21
N ARG A 35 31.58 1.15 -30.41
CA ARG A 35 30.93 0.71 -31.66
C ARG A 35 31.30 1.61 -32.84
N ILE A 36 31.43 2.92 -32.62
CA ILE A 36 31.80 3.88 -33.68
C ILE A 36 33.27 3.69 -34.09
N ASN A 37 34.19 3.53 -33.13
CA ASN A 37 35.61 3.29 -33.46
C ASN A 37 35.85 1.95 -34.17
N ASN A 38 35.09 0.90 -33.82
CA ASN A 38 35.17 -0.39 -34.54
C ASN A 38 34.61 -0.31 -35.97
N LYS A 39 33.70 0.63 -36.27
CA LYS A 39 33.16 0.82 -37.62
C LYS A 39 34.16 1.57 -38.52
N LYS A 40 34.91 2.55 -37.97
CA LYS A 40 35.99 3.25 -38.70
C LYS A 40 37.22 2.37 -38.97
N ASN A 41 37.57 1.45 -38.08
CA ASN A 41 38.79 0.64 -38.20
C ASN A 41 38.67 -0.57 -39.14
N LYS A 42 37.48 -0.85 -39.71
CA LYS A 42 37.28 -1.94 -40.67
C LYS A 42 37.61 -1.56 -42.12
N ASN A 43 37.77 -0.27 -42.43
CA ASN A 43 38.06 0.17 -43.81
C ASN A 43 39.57 0.16 -44.15
N ASN A 44 40.48 0.06 -43.18
CA ASN A 44 41.93 0.17 -43.42
C ASN A 44 42.74 -1.00 -42.81
N LYS A 45 42.42 -2.26 -43.11
CA LYS A 45 43.32 -3.38 -42.79
C LYS A 45 43.48 -4.33 -43.96
N SER A 46 44.60 -4.13 -44.67
CA SER A 46 45.24 -5.13 -45.52
C SER A 46 45.41 -6.46 -44.77
N ASN A 47 45.23 -7.56 -45.49
CA ASN A 47 45.32 -8.90 -44.92
C ASN A 47 46.76 -9.22 -44.50
N PRO A 48 47.04 -9.57 -43.23
CA PRO A 48 48.37 -9.98 -42.81
C PRO A 48 48.66 -11.43 -43.25
N PRO A 49 49.94 -11.79 -43.45
CA PRO A 49 50.35 -13.09 -43.98
C PRO A 49 50.00 -14.27 -43.06
N ARG A 50 49.81 -15.43 -43.69
CA ARG A 50 49.12 -16.63 -43.16
C ARG A 50 49.72 -17.23 -41.87
N LYS A 51 50.99 -16.97 -41.55
CA LYS A 51 51.66 -17.47 -40.33
C LYS A 51 51.27 -16.69 -39.05
N GLU A 52 50.88 -15.41 -39.13
CA GLU A 52 50.42 -14.62 -37.96
C GLU A 52 48.96 -14.89 -37.57
N ARG A 53 48.18 -15.57 -38.44
CA ARG A 53 46.75 -15.82 -38.22
C ARG A 53 46.51 -16.79 -37.07
N GLY A 54 47.29 -17.87 -36.97
CA GLY A 54 47.11 -18.90 -35.95
C GLY A 54 47.43 -18.43 -34.53
N GLU A 55 48.48 -17.62 -34.36
CA GLU A 55 48.86 -17.07 -33.03
C GLU A 55 47.88 -15.97 -32.58
N ARG A 56 47.43 -15.12 -33.51
CA ARG A 56 46.39 -14.11 -33.21
C ARG A 56 45.05 -14.74 -32.87
N GLU A 57 44.71 -15.89 -33.44
CA GLU A 57 43.47 -16.60 -33.15
C GLU A 57 43.51 -17.25 -31.76
N LYS A 58 44.62 -17.92 -31.40
CA LYS A 58 44.85 -18.45 -30.04
C LYS A 58 44.87 -17.34 -28.98
N ALA A 59 45.46 -16.18 -29.27
CA ALA A 59 45.46 -15.02 -28.37
C ALA A 59 44.03 -14.46 -28.17
N ARG A 60 43.24 -14.37 -29.24
CA ARG A 60 41.83 -13.93 -29.18
C ARG A 60 40.95 -14.90 -28.40
N GLU A 61 41.21 -16.20 -28.52
CA GLU A 61 40.47 -17.21 -27.77
C GLU A 61 40.77 -17.15 -26.26
N ARG A 62 42.05 -16.99 -25.88
CA ARG A 62 42.45 -16.76 -24.49
C ARG A 62 41.83 -15.48 -23.92
N GLU A 63 41.77 -14.41 -24.71
CA GLU A 63 41.14 -13.15 -24.31
C GLU A 63 39.62 -13.28 -24.16
N ARG A 64 38.95 -14.10 -25.00
CA ARG A 64 37.52 -14.41 -24.88
C ARG A 64 37.22 -15.22 -23.63
N LYS A 65 38.02 -16.24 -23.30
CA LYS A 65 37.89 -17.02 -22.07
C LYS A 65 38.02 -16.14 -20.82
N ARG A 66 39.08 -15.32 -20.74
CA ARG A 66 39.28 -14.37 -19.63
C ARG A 66 38.14 -13.35 -19.50
N LYS A 67 37.54 -12.90 -20.60
CA LYS A 67 36.39 -11.97 -20.57
C LYS A 67 35.08 -12.64 -20.15
N LYS A 68 34.94 -13.94 -20.42
CA LYS A 68 33.77 -14.73 -20.00
C LYS A 68 33.81 -14.98 -18.49
N GLU A 69 34.96 -15.42 -18.00
CA GLU A 69 35.24 -15.64 -16.57
C GLU A 69 35.01 -14.36 -15.75
N LYS A 70 35.62 -13.23 -16.15
CA LYS A 70 35.38 -11.93 -15.51
C LYS A 70 33.92 -11.45 -15.54
N ARG A 71 33.08 -11.94 -16.45
CA ARG A 71 31.65 -11.60 -16.49
C ARG A 71 30.84 -12.47 -15.55
N GLU A 72 31.20 -13.74 -15.41
CA GLU A 72 30.57 -14.67 -14.49
C GLU A 72 30.86 -14.25 -13.04
N ASP A 73 32.10 -13.87 -12.73
CA ASP A 73 32.48 -13.31 -11.41
C ASP A 73 31.70 -12.02 -11.07
N LEU A 74 31.55 -11.13 -12.05
CA LEU A 74 30.82 -9.87 -11.85
C LEU A 74 29.32 -10.11 -11.65
N PHE A 75 28.77 -11.16 -12.27
CA PHE A 75 27.35 -11.49 -12.13
C PHE A 75 27.07 -12.07 -10.73
N GLY A 76 27.95 -12.95 -10.22
CA GLY A 76 27.88 -13.47 -8.84
C GLY A 76 27.92 -12.36 -7.79
N LEU A 77 28.86 -11.41 -7.92
CA LEU A 77 28.97 -10.26 -7.02
C LEU A 77 27.71 -9.37 -7.00
N VAL A 78 27.05 -9.19 -8.16
CA VAL A 78 25.81 -8.38 -8.25
C VAL A 78 24.61 -9.11 -7.63
N THR A 79 24.53 -10.44 -7.76
CA THR A 79 23.47 -11.23 -7.14
C THR A 79 23.60 -11.28 -5.62
N ASP A 80 24.84 -11.40 -5.11
CA ASP A 80 25.08 -11.43 -3.66
C ASP A 80 24.81 -10.08 -3.01
N HIS A 81 25.22 -8.98 -3.66
CA HIS A 81 24.92 -7.63 -3.17
C HIS A 81 23.42 -7.32 -3.14
N LYS A 82 22.64 -7.81 -4.11
CA LYS A 82 21.17 -7.68 -4.09
C LYS A 82 20.56 -8.46 -2.94
N ARG A 83 21.01 -9.68 -2.70
CA ARG A 83 20.52 -10.57 -1.64
C ARG A 83 20.83 -10.02 -0.25
N GLU A 84 21.99 -9.41 -0.08
CA GLU A 84 22.41 -8.76 1.16
C GLU A 84 21.58 -7.51 1.47
N LYS A 85 21.35 -6.65 0.46
CA LYS A 85 20.51 -5.44 0.58
C LYS A 85 19.04 -5.78 0.90
N GLU A 86 18.55 -6.93 0.45
CA GLU A 86 17.21 -7.41 0.80
C GLU A 86 17.13 -7.92 2.25
N ARG A 87 18.15 -8.65 2.72
CA ARG A 87 18.26 -9.08 4.13
C ARG A 87 18.36 -7.88 5.08
N GLU A 88 19.08 -6.84 4.68
CA GLU A 88 19.22 -5.61 5.47
C GLU A 88 17.88 -4.88 5.60
N ARG A 89 17.12 -4.74 4.49
CA ARG A 89 15.74 -4.19 4.52
C ARG A 89 14.80 -5.02 5.39
N LYS A 90 14.94 -6.34 5.40
CA LYS A 90 14.13 -7.22 6.27
C LYS A 90 14.45 -6.96 7.75
N ARG A 91 15.73 -6.85 8.10
CA ARG A 91 16.18 -6.51 9.47
C ARG A 91 15.72 -5.11 9.89
N GLU A 92 15.69 -4.13 8.99
CA GLU A 92 15.14 -2.80 9.28
C GLU A 92 13.64 -2.84 9.57
N ARG A 93 12.85 -3.60 8.78
CA ARG A 93 11.41 -3.79 9.03
C ARG A 93 11.15 -4.48 10.37
N GLU A 94 11.94 -5.50 10.71
CA GLU A 94 11.85 -6.20 12.00
C GLU A 94 12.20 -5.27 13.16
N LYS A 95 13.24 -4.42 13.01
CA LYS A 95 13.58 -3.39 13.99
C LYS A 95 12.50 -2.31 14.13
N GLU A 96 11.88 -1.87 13.03
CA GLU A 96 10.75 -0.93 13.07
C GLU A 96 9.52 -1.56 13.73
N GLN A 97 9.19 -2.82 13.42
CA GLN A 97 8.13 -3.56 14.12
C GLN A 97 8.41 -3.70 15.60
N THR A 98 9.65 -4.07 15.96
CA THR A 98 10.06 -4.22 17.37
C THR A 98 10.03 -2.88 18.10
N TYR A 99 10.44 -1.80 17.45
CA TYR A 99 10.39 -0.44 18.00
C TYR A 99 8.94 0.04 18.19
N MET A 100 8.05 -0.26 17.24
CA MET A 100 6.61 0.00 17.37
C MET A 100 5.98 -0.79 18.53
N LEU A 101 6.37 -2.05 18.72
CA LEU A 101 5.95 -2.85 19.88
C LEU A 101 6.49 -2.29 21.21
N ARG A 102 7.74 -1.83 21.24
CA ARG A 102 8.39 -1.32 22.47
C ARG A 102 7.89 0.07 22.88
N MET A 103 7.38 0.85 21.93
CA MET A 103 6.77 2.15 22.17
C MET A 103 5.24 2.05 22.33
N ALA A 104 4.66 0.86 22.21
CA ALA A 104 3.29 0.62 22.66
C ALA A 104 3.26 0.87 24.18
N PRO A 105 2.33 1.68 24.69
CA PRO A 105 2.22 1.93 26.13
C PRO A 105 2.15 0.60 26.89
N PRO A 106 2.78 0.50 28.08
CA PRO A 106 2.61 -0.66 28.93
C PRO A 106 1.11 -0.83 29.20
N ASP A 107 0.67 -2.06 28.96
CA ASP A 107 -0.69 -2.56 29.07
C ASP A 107 -1.49 -1.85 30.16
N LEU A 108 -2.30 -0.86 29.75
CA LEU A 108 -3.24 -0.15 30.61
C LEU A 108 -4.47 -1.03 30.87
N GLY A 109 -4.29 -2.33 31.15
CA GLY A 109 -5.36 -3.24 31.58
C GLY A 109 -6.66 -3.15 30.78
N TYR A 110 -6.60 -2.75 29.50
CA TYR A 110 -7.80 -2.60 28.70
C TYR A 110 -8.12 -4.01 28.22
N PRO A 111 -9.21 -4.65 28.67
CA PRO A 111 -9.59 -5.93 28.11
C PRO A 111 -9.63 -5.76 26.60
N ASP A 112 -9.13 -6.76 25.87
CA ASP A 112 -9.22 -6.86 24.42
C ASP A 112 -10.71 -6.80 24.03
N CYS A 113 -11.30 -5.61 24.00
CA CYS A 113 -12.66 -5.38 23.56
C CYS A 113 -12.60 -5.33 22.04
N PRO A 114 -13.08 -6.37 21.34
CA PRO A 114 -13.21 -6.32 19.90
C PRO A 114 -14.27 -5.28 19.52
N LEU A 115 -14.22 -4.81 18.28
CA LEU A 115 -15.22 -3.87 17.75
C LEU A 115 -16.65 -4.39 17.93
N SER A 116 -16.87 -5.71 17.82
CA SER A 116 -18.17 -6.34 18.05
C SER A 116 -18.75 -6.05 19.44
N THR A 117 -17.94 -6.07 20.49
CA THR A 117 -18.40 -5.79 21.86
C THR A 117 -18.88 -4.34 21.98
N ILE A 118 -18.15 -3.41 21.37
CA ILE A 118 -18.49 -1.99 21.39
C ILE A 118 -19.77 -1.72 20.61
N LEU A 119 -19.94 -2.34 19.44
CA LEU A 119 -21.12 -2.13 18.61
C LEU A 119 -22.40 -2.77 19.18
N ASN A 120 -22.26 -3.83 19.98
CA ASN A 120 -23.39 -4.55 20.57
C ASN A 120 -23.85 -3.98 21.94
N ASP A 121 -22.97 -3.29 22.66
CA ASP A 121 -23.31 -2.63 23.93
C ASP A 121 -23.76 -1.19 23.66
N PRO A 122 -25.02 -0.81 23.95
CA PRO A 122 -25.54 0.54 23.66
C PRO A 122 -24.73 1.67 24.29
N ARG A 123 -24.16 1.47 25.49
CA ARG A 123 -23.37 2.49 26.19
C ARG A 123 -22.00 2.66 25.55
N GLN A 124 -21.33 1.55 25.24
CA GLN A 124 -20.05 1.58 24.54
C GLN A 124 -20.20 2.15 23.14
N ARG A 125 -21.28 1.78 22.46
CA ARG A 125 -21.63 2.28 21.14
C ARG A 125 -21.83 3.79 21.17
N ARG A 126 -22.61 4.32 22.13
CA ARG A 126 -22.80 5.77 22.29
C ARG A 126 -21.48 6.50 22.51
N ALA A 127 -20.62 5.96 23.38
CA ALA A 127 -19.29 6.50 23.61
C ALA A 127 -18.43 6.53 22.34
N PHE A 128 -18.50 5.46 21.55
CA PHE A 128 -17.79 5.34 20.29
C PHE A 128 -18.33 6.30 19.23
N THR A 129 -19.64 6.48 19.14
CA THR A 129 -20.27 7.50 18.27
C THR A 129 -19.77 8.90 18.62
N LEU A 130 -19.82 9.30 19.90
CA LEU A 130 -19.31 10.60 20.36
C LEU A 130 -17.83 10.82 20.00
N PHE A 131 -17.04 9.75 20.09
CA PHE A 131 -15.63 9.78 19.68
C PHE A 131 -15.46 10.00 18.17
N LEU A 132 -16.30 9.35 17.35
CA LEU A 132 -16.30 9.52 15.90
C LEU A 132 -16.82 10.90 15.48
N ASP A 133 -17.84 11.43 16.15
CA ASP A 133 -18.37 12.78 15.92
C ASP A 133 -17.29 13.84 16.12
N ARG A 134 -16.55 13.76 17.24
CA ARG A 134 -15.41 14.68 17.50
C ARG A 134 -14.31 14.59 16.43
N ARG A 135 -14.29 13.52 15.64
CA ARG A 135 -13.34 13.29 14.56
C ARG A 135 -13.92 13.49 13.17
N MET A 136 -15.20 13.87 13.06
CA MET A 136 -15.93 13.99 11.79
C MET A 136 -15.87 12.67 11.00
N MET A 137 -16.18 11.56 11.66
CA MET A 137 -16.16 10.20 11.08
C MET A 137 -17.41 9.38 11.43
N SER A 138 -18.45 9.99 11.99
CA SER A 138 -19.66 9.28 12.42
C SER A 138 -20.45 8.68 11.26
N GLU A 139 -20.32 9.26 10.06
CA GLU A 139 -20.92 8.74 8.83
C GLU A 139 -20.48 7.30 8.49
N HIS A 140 -19.29 6.88 8.95
CA HIS A 140 -18.82 5.50 8.77
C HIS A 140 -19.63 4.51 9.62
N LEU A 141 -20.03 4.92 10.83
CA LEU A 141 -20.85 4.10 11.72
C LEU A 141 -22.32 4.13 11.29
N GLU A 142 -22.82 5.27 10.83
CA GLU A 142 -24.16 5.40 10.26
C GLU A 142 -24.33 4.51 9.02
N LEU A 143 -23.37 4.54 8.09
CA LEU A 143 -23.39 3.64 6.92
C LEU A 143 -23.36 2.17 7.33
N TRP A 144 -22.59 1.81 8.36
CA TRP A 144 -22.58 0.44 8.89
C TRP A 144 -24.00 0.02 9.32
N ASP A 145 -24.70 0.88 10.06
CA ASP A 145 -26.06 0.59 10.54
C ASP A 145 -27.07 0.48 9.43
N GLU A 146 -27.01 1.37 8.46
CA GLU A 146 -27.91 1.34 7.32
C GLU A 146 -27.76 0.07 6.49
N ILE A 147 -26.51 -0.41 6.33
CA ILE A 147 -26.26 -1.69 5.64
C ILE A 147 -26.80 -2.87 6.47
N ILE A 148 -26.55 -2.90 7.79
CA ILE A 148 -27.04 -3.99 8.66
C ILE A 148 -28.57 -4.02 8.66
N ASN A 149 -29.22 -2.86 8.79
CA ASN A 149 -30.68 -2.73 8.74
C ASN A 149 -31.24 -3.20 7.39
N PHE A 150 -30.61 -2.81 6.27
CA PHE A 150 -31.00 -3.26 4.94
C PHE A 150 -30.92 -4.78 4.79
N GLU A 151 -29.82 -5.39 5.25
CA GLU A 151 -29.62 -6.83 5.16
C GLU A 151 -30.58 -7.63 6.06
N GLN A 152 -30.96 -7.09 7.22
CA GLN A 152 -31.87 -7.75 8.16
C GLN A 152 -33.35 -7.61 7.76
N THR A 153 -33.74 -6.46 7.18
CA THR A 153 -35.15 -6.17 6.90
C THR A 153 -35.57 -6.63 5.51
N ASN A 154 -34.87 -6.21 4.46
CA ASN A 154 -35.20 -6.53 3.08
C ASN A 154 -34.00 -6.34 2.13
N PRO A 155 -33.10 -7.33 2.03
CA PRO A 155 -31.88 -7.25 1.21
C PRO A 155 -32.15 -7.16 -0.30
N LYS A 156 -33.40 -7.33 -0.74
CA LYS A 156 -33.81 -7.21 -2.15
C LYS A 156 -34.44 -5.85 -2.48
N ASN A 157 -34.65 -4.99 -1.48
CA ASN A 157 -35.32 -3.71 -1.68
C ASN A 157 -34.45 -2.73 -2.45
N LYS A 158 -34.73 -2.57 -3.75
CA LYS A 158 -34.00 -1.64 -4.63
C LYS A 158 -34.01 -0.20 -4.13
N LYS A 159 -35.16 0.28 -3.64
CA LYS A 159 -35.31 1.67 -3.21
C LYS A 159 -34.39 1.97 -2.03
N GLU A 160 -34.33 1.04 -1.09
CA GLU A 160 -33.48 1.15 0.09
C GLU A 160 -32.00 1.03 -0.25
N PHE A 161 -31.63 0.06 -1.10
CA PHE A 161 -30.28 -0.09 -1.62
C PHE A 161 -29.79 1.20 -2.32
N LEU A 162 -30.61 1.78 -3.20
CA LEU A 162 -30.28 3.01 -3.89
C LEU A 162 -30.20 4.20 -2.94
N ARG A 163 -31.09 4.30 -1.94
CA ARG A 163 -31.02 5.33 -0.90
C ARG A 163 -29.66 5.31 -0.21
N ILE A 164 -29.23 4.16 0.28
CA ILE A 164 -27.92 4.00 0.95
C ILE A 164 -26.77 4.40 0.01
N CYS A 165 -26.81 3.96 -1.25
CA CYS A 165 -25.79 4.33 -2.23
C CYS A 165 -25.73 5.85 -2.44
N THR A 166 -26.88 6.49 -2.65
CA THR A 166 -26.95 7.95 -2.87
C THR A 166 -26.54 8.75 -1.64
N MET A 167 -26.88 8.26 -0.44
CA MET A 167 -26.60 8.97 0.81
C MET A 167 -25.17 8.81 1.30
N PHE A 168 -24.44 7.75 0.94
CA PHE A 168 -23.13 7.49 1.56
C PHE A 168 -21.99 7.17 0.59
N LEU A 169 -22.30 6.75 -0.66
CA LEU A 169 -21.30 6.15 -1.56
C LEU A 169 -21.13 6.88 -2.90
N GLU A 170 -22.07 7.75 -3.26
CA GLU A 170 -22.01 8.61 -4.45
C GLU A 170 -21.19 9.89 -4.18
N GLU A 171 -20.44 10.34 -5.19
CA GLU A 171 -19.44 11.43 -5.05
C GLU A 171 -20.07 12.77 -4.65
N ASP A 172 -21.34 12.97 -4.99
CA ASP A 172 -22.10 14.17 -4.69
C ASP A 172 -22.81 14.10 -3.31
N SER A 173 -22.59 13.02 -2.55
CA SER A 173 -23.23 12.88 -1.25
C SER A 173 -22.62 13.80 -0.19
N TYR A 174 -23.50 14.41 0.61
CA TYR A 174 -23.12 15.16 1.81
C TYR A 174 -22.47 14.27 2.89
N ASN A 175 -22.90 13.00 3.01
CA ASN A 175 -22.36 12.02 3.96
C ASN A 175 -21.43 11.02 3.26
N LEU A 176 -20.68 11.47 2.25
CA LEU A 176 -19.78 10.60 1.50
C LEU A 176 -18.73 9.97 2.42
N VAL A 177 -18.80 8.64 2.54
CA VAL A 177 -17.86 7.86 3.33
C VAL A 177 -16.59 7.61 2.53
N ASN A 178 -15.44 7.89 3.14
CA ASN A 178 -14.14 7.75 2.48
C ASN A 178 -13.65 6.30 2.49
N LEU A 179 -14.04 5.54 1.46
CA LEU A 179 -13.64 4.14 1.28
C LEU A 179 -12.73 3.95 0.05
N PRO A 180 -11.87 2.91 0.05
CA PRO A 180 -11.06 2.56 -1.11
C PRO A 180 -11.92 2.31 -2.35
N TYR A 181 -11.48 2.82 -3.50
CA TYR A 181 -12.19 2.67 -4.78
C TYR A 181 -12.54 1.21 -5.08
N THR A 182 -11.66 0.27 -4.76
CA THR A 182 -11.88 -1.18 -4.96
C THR A 182 -13.09 -1.72 -4.22
N ALA A 183 -13.42 -1.18 -3.04
CA ALA A 183 -14.60 -1.58 -2.29
C ALA A 183 -15.89 -0.95 -2.83
N LEU A 184 -15.78 0.26 -3.40
CA LEU A 184 -16.91 0.99 -3.99
C LEU A 184 -17.26 0.50 -5.41
N GLN A 185 -16.30 -0.04 -6.15
CA GLN A 185 -16.47 -0.45 -7.56
C GLN A 185 -17.69 -1.36 -7.76
N PHE A 186 -17.79 -2.42 -6.96
CA PHE A 186 -18.86 -3.40 -7.12
C PHE A 186 -20.23 -2.78 -6.83
N VAL A 187 -20.39 -2.08 -5.71
CA VAL A 187 -21.64 -1.42 -5.33
C VAL A 187 -22.04 -0.36 -6.36
N ARG A 188 -21.09 0.40 -6.91
CA ARG A 188 -21.35 1.41 -7.95
C ARG A 188 -21.79 0.78 -9.27
N LEU A 189 -21.29 -0.41 -9.62
CA LEU A 189 -21.75 -1.15 -10.79
C LEU A 189 -23.18 -1.65 -10.58
N VAL A 190 -23.45 -2.29 -9.44
CA VAL A 190 -24.79 -2.77 -9.08
C VAL A 190 -25.81 -1.63 -9.04
N SER A 191 -25.46 -0.49 -8.43
CA SER A 191 -26.32 0.71 -8.41
C SER A 191 -26.69 1.19 -9.82
N LYS A 192 -25.74 1.19 -10.76
CA LYS A 192 -26.02 1.56 -12.16
C LYS A 192 -26.91 0.54 -12.87
N GLU A 193 -26.79 -0.74 -12.56
CA GLU A 193 -27.62 -1.80 -13.16
C GLU A 193 -29.06 -1.77 -12.62
N VAL A 194 -29.20 -1.56 -11.30
CA VAL A 194 -30.49 -1.40 -10.62
C VAL A 194 -31.22 -0.14 -11.10
N LYS A 195 -30.51 0.98 -11.31
CA LYS A 195 -31.08 2.23 -11.85
C LYS A 195 -31.62 2.12 -13.28
N LYS A 196 -31.12 1.16 -14.06
CA LYS A 196 -31.52 0.95 -15.46
C LYS A 196 -32.72 0.00 -15.61
N ASP A 197 -33.31 -0.45 -14.50
CA ASP A 197 -34.32 -1.51 -14.45
C ASP A 197 -33.90 -2.83 -15.13
N ASN A 198 -32.62 -2.99 -15.45
CA ASN A 198 -32.09 -4.17 -16.14
C ASN A 198 -31.93 -5.38 -15.21
N GLN A 199 -31.93 -5.18 -13.90
CA GLN A 199 -31.91 -6.23 -12.89
C GLN A 199 -33.21 -6.22 -12.07
N SER A 200 -33.85 -7.37 -11.92
CA SER A 200 -35.07 -7.54 -11.13
C SER A 200 -34.83 -7.48 -9.63
N GLU A 201 -33.63 -7.81 -9.15
CA GLU A 201 -33.29 -7.91 -7.73
C GLU A 201 -31.86 -7.38 -7.44
N VAL A 202 -31.66 -6.88 -6.20
CA VAL A 202 -30.33 -6.51 -5.71
C VAL A 202 -29.55 -7.80 -5.41
N PRO A 203 -28.31 -7.96 -5.93
CA PRO A 203 -27.47 -9.10 -5.63
C PRO A 203 -27.24 -9.27 -4.13
N GLU A 204 -27.32 -10.51 -3.64
CA GLU A 204 -26.99 -10.83 -2.26
C GLU A 204 -25.53 -10.44 -1.97
N GLY A 205 -25.30 -9.81 -0.81
CA GLY A 205 -23.97 -9.34 -0.44
C GLY A 205 -23.47 -8.15 -1.28
N ALA A 206 -24.37 -7.36 -1.89
CA ALA A 206 -24.00 -6.14 -2.60
C ALA A 206 -23.02 -5.26 -1.81
N PHE A 207 -23.20 -5.15 -0.49
CA PHE A 207 -22.35 -4.35 0.39
C PHE A 207 -21.19 -5.12 1.05
N ALA A 208 -20.92 -6.38 0.69
CA ALA A 208 -19.93 -7.22 1.40
C ALA A 208 -18.53 -6.58 1.45
N ALA A 209 -18.06 -6.01 0.34
CA ALA A 209 -16.76 -5.32 0.29
C ALA A 209 -16.76 -4.03 1.11
N VAL A 210 -17.86 -3.27 1.08
CA VAL A 210 -18.04 -2.03 1.85
C VAL A 210 -18.03 -2.32 3.35
N LYS A 211 -18.81 -3.30 3.82
CA LYS A 211 -18.80 -3.74 5.22
C LYS A 211 -17.41 -4.14 5.67
N LYS A 212 -16.69 -4.91 4.86
CA LYS A 212 -15.33 -5.35 5.21
C LYS A 212 -14.40 -4.15 5.42
N GLU A 213 -14.42 -3.17 4.53
CA GLU A 213 -13.58 -1.97 4.69
C GLU A 213 -14.03 -1.10 5.87
N LEU A 214 -15.33 -0.94 6.10
CA LEU A 214 -15.85 -0.26 7.29
C LEU A 214 -15.39 -0.92 8.59
N TRP A 215 -15.45 -2.25 8.65
CA TRP A 215 -14.98 -3.01 9.80
C TRP A 215 -13.48 -2.81 10.06
N ILE A 216 -12.68 -2.86 8.98
CA ILE A 216 -11.24 -2.61 9.07
C ILE A 216 -10.98 -1.17 9.52
N PHE A 217 -11.67 -0.19 8.96
CA PHE A 217 -11.51 1.21 9.31
C PHE A 217 -11.87 1.47 10.78
N LEU A 218 -13.08 1.11 11.20
CA LEU A 218 -13.56 1.28 12.56
C LEU A 218 -12.70 0.50 13.56
N GLY A 219 -12.32 -0.74 13.23
CA GLY A 219 -11.62 -1.65 14.14
C GLY A 219 -10.11 -1.44 14.21
N MET A 220 -9.45 -1.08 13.11
CA MET A 220 -7.99 -0.91 13.07
C MET A 220 -7.57 0.55 13.17
N SER A 221 -8.37 1.48 12.65
CA SER A 221 -8.01 2.91 12.59
C SER A 221 -8.64 3.72 13.71
N CYS A 222 -9.93 3.47 14.02
CA CYS A 222 -10.64 4.26 15.02
C CYS A 222 -10.53 3.68 16.43
N LEU A 223 -10.71 2.37 16.58
CA LEU A 223 -10.80 1.69 17.86
C LEU A 223 -9.57 1.90 18.78
N PRO A 224 -8.31 1.84 18.30
CA PRO A 224 -7.17 2.14 19.17
C PRO A 224 -7.19 3.58 19.70
N GLY A 225 -7.61 4.53 18.84
CA GLY A 225 -7.78 5.93 19.21
C GLY A 225 -8.93 6.12 20.21
N PHE A 226 -10.01 5.35 20.06
CA PHE A 226 -11.14 5.38 20.99
C PHE A 226 -10.74 4.89 22.38
N LYS A 227 -10.05 3.75 22.49
CA LYS A 227 -9.60 3.18 23.78
C LYS A 227 -8.71 4.12 24.59
N THR A 228 -8.04 5.06 23.93
CA THR A 228 -7.18 6.07 24.55
C THR A 228 -7.85 7.45 24.67
N SER A 229 -9.10 7.57 24.24
CA SER A 229 -9.84 8.83 24.23
C SER A 229 -10.53 9.10 25.57
N GLU A 230 -10.84 10.38 25.78
CA GLU A 230 -11.66 10.85 26.90
C GLU A 230 -13.04 10.16 26.91
N GLN A 231 -13.66 9.95 25.74
CA GLN A 231 -14.99 9.31 25.64
C GLN A 231 -15.00 7.89 26.20
N TYR A 232 -13.91 7.16 25.99
CA TYR A 232 -13.78 5.82 26.57
C TYR A 232 -13.52 5.87 28.08
N GLN A 233 -12.79 6.87 28.58
CA GLN A 233 -12.63 7.08 30.03
C GLN A 233 -13.96 7.48 30.68
N ASP A 234 -14.74 8.35 30.05
CA ASP A 234 -16.08 8.73 30.51
C ASP A 234 -17.02 7.52 30.55
N TYR A 235 -16.97 6.64 29.54
CA TYR A 235 -17.67 5.36 29.57
C TYR A 235 -17.29 4.51 30.78
N LEU A 236 -15.98 4.29 31.02
CA LEU A 236 -15.50 3.48 32.14
C LEU A 236 -15.88 4.06 33.51
N GLN A 237 -15.98 5.39 33.61
CA GLN A 237 -16.43 6.10 34.81
C GLN A 237 -17.96 6.16 34.94
N GLY A 238 -18.69 5.59 33.98
CA GLY A 238 -20.15 5.58 33.98
C GLY A 238 -20.79 6.93 33.67
N ARG A 239 -20.04 7.89 33.12
CA ARG A 239 -20.51 9.26 32.80
C ARG A 239 -21.21 9.37 31.44
N ILE A 240 -21.31 8.27 30.71
CA ILE A 240 -22.05 8.21 29.45
C ILE A 240 -23.44 7.66 29.73
N ASP A 241 -24.40 8.57 29.64
CA ASP A 241 -25.82 8.28 29.71
C ASP A 241 -26.32 7.82 28.32
N THR A 242 -27.21 6.83 28.33
CA THR A 242 -27.88 6.30 27.13
C THR A 242 -29.33 6.75 27.03
N SER A 243 -29.76 7.71 27.86
CA SER A 243 -31.10 8.26 27.81
C SER A 243 -31.22 9.27 26.66
N GLU A 244 -31.43 8.74 25.45
CA GLU A 244 -32.08 9.43 24.33
C GLU A 244 -33.32 8.65 23.91
#